data_AF-A0A918BA03-F1
#
_entry.id   AF-A0A918BA03-F1
#
_cell.length_a   1.000
_cell.length_b   1.000
_cell.length_c   1.000
_cell.angle_alpha   90.00
_cell.angle_beta   90.00
_cell.angle_gamma   90.00
#
_symmetry.space_group_name_H-M   'P 1'
#
loop_
_entity.id
_entity.type
_entity.pdbx_description
1 polymer ?
#
loop_
_entity_poly.entity_id
_entity_poly.type
_entity_poly.pdbx_seq_one_letter_code
_entity_poly.pdbx_strand_id
1 'polypeptide(L)'
;MEAEERRTPPDAAATDPAVIATRLAVLARHLGHVPDKILDERALAEASGVPQAVVAALLAGRQVPPSDPDKRFVRRMAILRDSRRKANGRMYTHEEIAEGSHMSRQQCSALLAGERRPTARHQFHLERFFGVPDGFLTATDADALRRCLLDIELSLLRELFEQIATRAAAENRPTTAEKPSSPALPAPAERRRRREALGLRPADVAASVGVDAEEVRAWEEGRREPDGTVRVRYAAYLNAASGLAGLTEAQ
;
A
#
# COMPACT_ATOMS: atom_id res chain seq x y z
N MET A 1 29.15 -9.66 -28.48
CA MET A 1 28.27 -10.37 -27.52
C MET A 1 28.01 -9.41 -26.39
N GLU A 2 27.14 -8.44 -26.67
CA GLU A 2 26.80 -7.38 -25.76
C GLU A 2 25.79 -7.92 -24.75
N ALA A 3 26.09 -7.69 -23.48
CA ALA A 3 25.18 -7.93 -22.38
C ALA A 3 23.97 -7.01 -22.60
N GLU A 4 22.87 -7.61 -23.02
CA GLU A 4 21.58 -6.96 -23.13
C GLU A 4 21.11 -6.62 -21.71
N GLU A 5 21.54 -5.45 -21.26
CA GLU A 5 21.17 -4.80 -20.03
C GLU A 5 19.64 -4.68 -20.03
N ARG A 6 18.99 -5.63 -19.34
CA ARG A 6 17.54 -5.67 -19.17
C ARG A 6 17.12 -4.40 -18.45
N ARG A 7 16.81 -3.36 -19.22
CA ARG A 7 16.22 -2.12 -18.76
C ARG A 7 14.88 -2.47 -18.11
N THR A 8 14.89 -2.56 -16.78
CA THR A 8 13.67 -2.71 -15.97
C THR A 8 12.70 -1.61 -16.40
N PRO A 9 11.45 -1.94 -16.78
CA PRO A 9 10.49 -0.92 -17.17
C PRO A 9 10.35 0.10 -16.04
N PRO A 10 10.24 1.41 -16.34
CA PRO A 10 10.25 2.47 -15.32
C PRO A 10 9.16 2.28 -14.24
N ASP A 11 8.06 1.61 -14.56
CA ASP A 11 6.96 1.29 -13.67
C ASP A 11 7.27 0.14 -12.68
N ALA A 12 8.18 -0.77 -13.05
CA ALA A 12 8.63 -1.86 -12.17
C ALA A 12 9.60 -1.38 -11.09
N ALA A 13 10.39 -0.32 -11.37
CA ALA A 13 11.26 0.31 -10.38
C ALA A 13 10.45 1.12 -9.35
N ALA A 14 9.39 1.82 -9.79
CA ALA A 14 8.49 2.57 -8.90
C ALA A 14 7.69 1.69 -7.92
N THR A 15 7.64 0.39 -8.21
CA THR A 15 6.94 -0.63 -7.42
C THR A 15 7.86 -1.51 -6.58
N ASP A 16 9.17 -1.25 -6.62
CA ASP A 16 10.17 -1.92 -5.80
C ASP A 16 9.97 -1.59 -4.30
N PRO A 17 9.94 -2.61 -3.40
CA PRO A 17 9.85 -2.39 -1.96
C PRO A 17 10.86 -1.37 -1.39
N ALA A 18 12.10 -1.31 -1.90
CA ALA A 18 13.11 -0.37 -1.44
C ALA A 18 12.78 1.09 -1.80
N VAL A 19 12.23 1.29 -2.99
CA VAL A 19 11.78 2.61 -3.45
C VAL A 19 10.60 3.08 -2.62
N ILE A 20 9.62 2.20 -2.39
CA ILE A 20 8.45 2.50 -1.54
C ILE A 20 8.90 2.82 -0.11
N ALA A 21 9.82 2.04 0.47
CA ALA A 21 10.36 2.28 1.80
C ALA A 21 11.04 3.66 1.93
N THR A 22 11.76 4.08 0.89
CA THR A 22 12.37 5.43 0.85
C THR A 22 11.31 6.53 0.88
N ARG A 23 10.24 6.41 0.08
CA ARG A 23 9.10 7.36 0.10
C ARG A 23 8.42 7.39 1.47
N LEU A 24 8.18 6.22 2.07
CA LEU A 24 7.60 6.09 3.40
C LEU A 24 8.45 6.78 4.47
N ALA A 25 9.77 6.62 4.43
CA ALA A 25 10.65 7.28 5.39
C ALA A 25 10.58 8.80 5.28
N VAL A 26 10.42 9.35 4.07
CA VAL A 26 10.23 10.78 3.85
C VAL A 26 8.87 11.24 4.41
N LEU A 27 7.79 10.54 4.06
CA LEU A 27 6.44 10.85 4.55
C LEU A 27 6.36 10.79 6.08
N ALA A 28 6.94 9.76 6.69
CA ALA A 28 6.99 9.59 8.14
C ALA A 28 7.67 10.78 8.81
N ARG A 29 8.87 11.19 8.33
CA ARG A 29 9.58 12.36 8.88
C ARG A 29 8.76 13.64 8.75
N HIS A 30 8.06 13.82 7.64
CA HIS A 30 7.24 15.01 7.42
C HIS A 30 6.07 15.10 8.40
N LEU A 31 5.48 13.96 8.76
CA LEU A 31 4.42 13.83 9.76
C LEU A 31 4.93 13.88 11.21
N GLY A 32 6.25 13.92 11.43
CA GLY A 32 6.86 13.84 12.76
C GLY A 32 6.98 12.42 13.32
N HIS A 33 6.72 11.40 12.52
CA HIS A 33 6.92 9.99 12.88
C HIS A 33 8.39 9.58 12.74
N VAL A 34 8.79 8.57 13.51
CA VAL A 34 10.11 7.95 13.40
C VAL A 34 10.09 6.87 12.31
N PRO A 35 10.84 7.01 11.20
CA PRO A 35 10.81 6.06 10.08
C PRO A 35 11.06 4.61 10.49
N ASP A 36 12.00 4.38 11.40
CA ASP A 36 12.38 3.03 11.86
C ASP A 36 11.23 2.32 12.60
N LYS A 37 10.28 3.08 13.17
CA LYS A 37 9.07 2.52 13.77
C LYS A 37 8.02 2.14 12.73
N ILE A 38 7.97 2.86 11.61
CA ILE A 38 7.06 2.57 10.50
C ILE A 38 7.58 1.40 9.66
N LEU A 39 8.89 1.34 9.44
CA LEU A 39 9.59 0.33 8.65
C LEU A 39 10.19 -0.78 9.53
N ASP A 40 9.58 -1.05 10.69
CA ASP A 40 10.02 -2.11 11.59
C ASP A 40 9.94 -3.47 10.88
N GLU A 41 11.10 -4.09 10.65
CA GLU A 41 11.21 -5.30 9.84
C GLU A 41 10.42 -6.47 10.42
N ARG A 42 10.31 -6.54 11.75
CA ARG A 42 9.58 -7.59 12.44
C ARG A 42 8.07 -7.41 12.23
N ALA A 43 7.55 -6.21 12.43
CA ALA A 43 6.15 -5.89 12.17
C ALA A 43 5.78 -6.14 10.70
N LEU A 44 6.65 -5.75 9.77
CA LEU A 44 6.46 -6.02 8.34
C LEU A 44 6.49 -7.52 8.02
N ALA A 45 7.36 -8.30 8.67
CA ALA A 45 7.40 -9.75 8.52
C ALA A 45 6.11 -10.42 9.03
N GLU A 46 5.61 -9.99 10.19
CA GLU A 46 4.35 -10.45 10.77
C GLU A 46 3.15 -10.09 9.86
N ALA A 47 3.10 -8.88 9.30
CA ALA A 47 2.00 -8.41 8.47
C ALA A 47 1.99 -9.03 7.05
N SER A 48 3.15 -9.17 6.41
CA SER A 48 3.28 -9.66 5.02
C SER A 48 3.47 -11.18 4.92
N GLY A 49 3.82 -11.83 6.04
CA GLY A 49 4.20 -13.24 6.08
C GLY A 49 5.52 -13.59 5.37
N VAL A 50 6.36 -12.58 5.18
CA VAL A 50 7.71 -12.69 4.59
C VAL A 50 8.73 -12.85 5.74
N PRO A 51 9.76 -13.71 5.61
CA PRO A 51 10.77 -13.86 6.65
C PRO A 51 11.50 -12.53 6.91
N GLN A 52 11.78 -12.20 8.17
CA GLN A 52 12.44 -10.93 8.52
C GLN A 52 13.73 -10.68 7.74
N ALA A 53 14.58 -11.71 7.57
CA ALA A 53 15.81 -11.59 6.78
C ALA A 53 15.54 -11.26 5.30
N VAL A 54 14.43 -11.74 4.73
CA VAL A 54 14.00 -11.43 3.37
C VAL A 54 13.43 -10.01 3.30
N VAL A 55 12.66 -9.58 4.30
CA VAL A 55 12.21 -8.19 4.42
C VAL A 55 13.40 -7.24 4.43
N ALA A 56 14.38 -7.47 5.31
CA ALA A 56 15.60 -6.67 5.40
C ALA A 56 16.38 -6.62 4.07
N ALA A 57 16.41 -7.73 3.32
CA ALA A 57 17.03 -7.79 2.00
C ALA A 57 16.27 -6.96 0.96
N LEU A 58 14.96 -7.10 0.89
CA LEU A 58 14.12 -6.37 -0.06
C LEU A 58 14.10 -4.87 0.23
N LEU A 59 14.02 -4.46 1.50
CA LEU A 59 14.09 -3.04 1.88
C LEU A 59 15.44 -2.41 1.52
N ALA A 60 16.52 -3.18 1.52
CA ALA A 60 17.84 -2.74 1.10
C ALA A 60 18.06 -2.83 -0.43
N GLY A 61 17.02 -3.14 -1.21
CA GLY A 61 17.11 -3.28 -2.68
C GLY A 61 17.90 -4.51 -3.14
N ARG A 62 18.14 -5.49 -2.27
CA ARG A 62 18.83 -6.74 -2.64
C ARG A 62 17.85 -7.68 -3.32
N GLN A 63 18.32 -8.35 -4.37
CA GLN A 63 17.56 -9.43 -4.99
C GLN A 63 17.50 -10.64 -4.06
N VAL A 64 16.30 -11.19 -3.89
CA VAL A 64 16.07 -12.40 -3.09
C VAL A 64 15.60 -13.51 -4.03
N PRO A 65 16.21 -14.71 -3.95
CA PRO A 65 15.77 -15.83 -4.78
C PRO A 65 14.31 -16.20 -4.44
N PRO A 66 13.54 -16.67 -5.44
CA PRO A 66 12.15 -17.03 -5.23
C PRO A 66 12.03 -18.17 -4.21
N SER A 67 11.23 -17.95 -3.17
CA SER A 67 10.91 -18.96 -2.18
C SER A 67 10.06 -20.08 -2.77
N ASP A 68 10.26 -21.30 -2.25
CA ASP A 68 9.40 -22.45 -2.49
C ASP A 68 7.92 -22.10 -2.16
N PRO A 69 6.99 -22.20 -3.14
CA PRO A 69 5.57 -21.90 -2.94
C PRO A 69 4.91 -22.68 -1.80
N ASP A 70 5.28 -23.95 -1.61
CA ASP A 70 4.65 -24.79 -0.59
C ASP A 70 5.08 -24.34 0.81
N LYS A 71 6.38 -24.08 0.99
CA LYS A 71 6.92 -23.56 2.25
C LYS A 71 6.37 -22.16 2.57
N ARG A 72 6.20 -21.32 1.55
CA ARG A 72 5.59 -19.99 1.70
C ARG A 72 4.13 -20.08 2.14
N PHE A 73 3.36 -20.97 1.53
CA PHE A 73 1.97 -21.22 1.93
C PHE A 73 1.87 -21.65 3.40
N VAL A 74 2.63 -22.68 3.81
CA VAL A 74 2.60 -23.19 5.20
C VAL A 74 3.00 -22.10 6.20
N ARG A 75 4.04 -21.32 5.88
CA ARG A 75 4.49 -20.19 6.72
C ARG A 75 3.39 -19.13 6.87
N ARG A 76 2.80 -18.67 5.77
CA ARG A 76 1.73 -17.67 5.81
C ARG A 76 0.49 -18.18 6.54
N MET A 77 0.16 -19.45 6.37
CA MET A 77 -0.91 -20.10 7.13
C MET A 77 -0.64 -20.12 8.64
N ALA A 78 0.60 -20.36 9.08
CA ALA A 78 0.96 -20.28 10.49
C ALA A 78 0.73 -18.87 11.05
N ILE A 79 1.09 -17.84 10.31
CA ILE A 79 0.91 -16.43 10.69
C ILE A 79 -0.57 -16.05 10.75
N LEU A 80 -1.38 -16.47 9.78
CA LEU A 80 -2.83 -16.24 9.82
C LEU A 80 -3.47 -16.88 11.05
N ARG A 81 -3.07 -18.12 11.37
CA ARG A 81 -3.62 -18.84 12.53
C ARG A 81 -3.22 -18.22 13.87
N ASP A 82 -2.06 -17.57 13.93
CA ASP A 82 -1.58 -16.91 15.14
C ASP A 82 -2.16 -15.49 15.33
N SER A 83 -2.27 -14.72 14.23
CA SER A 83 -2.72 -13.32 14.25
C SER A 83 -4.23 -13.15 14.16
N ARG A 84 -4.94 -14.06 13.47
CA ARG A 84 -6.40 -14.04 13.29
C ARG A 84 -7.03 -15.06 14.21
N ARG A 85 -7.14 -14.67 15.48
CA ARG A 85 -7.79 -15.45 16.54
C ARG A 85 -9.28 -15.14 16.60
N LYS A 86 -10.03 -16.05 17.21
CA LYS A 86 -11.46 -15.84 17.49
C LYS A 86 -11.65 -14.65 18.43
N ALA A 87 -12.89 -14.17 18.54
CA ALA A 87 -13.27 -13.13 19.49
C ALA A 87 -12.90 -13.45 20.95
N ASN A 88 -12.81 -14.75 21.30
CA ASN A 88 -12.39 -15.22 22.62
C ASN A 88 -10.86 -15.41 22.77
N GLY A 89 -10.05 -14.97 21.79
CA GLY A 89 -8.59 -15.10 21.78
C GLY A 89 -8.05 -16.50 21.46
N ARG A 90 -8.91 -17.52 21.32
CA ARG A 90 -8.48 -18.88 20.95
C ARG A 90 -8.19 -18.98 19.46
N MET A 91 -7.29 -19.88 19.10
CA MET A 91 -7.03 -20.23 17.71
C MET A 91 -8.23 -20.97 17.10
N TYR A 92 -8.43 -20.79 15.79
CA TYR A 92 -9.33 -21.65 15.03
C TYR A 92 -8.80 -23.08 14.99
N THR A 93 -9.70 -24.03 15.25
CA THR A 93 -9.43 -25.46 15.13
C THR A 93 -9.40 -25.86 13.66
N HIS A 94 -8.77 -27.00 13.35
CA HIS A 94 -8.80 -27.52 11.97
C HIS A 94 -10.22 -27.81 11.48
N GLU A 95 -11.15 -28.15 12.40
CA GLU A 95 -12.58 -28.33 12.11
C GLU A 95 -13.19 -27.04 11.56
N GLU A 96 -13.04 -25.94 12.30
CA GLU A 96 -13.66 -24.65 11.97
C GLU A 96 -13.05 -24.04 10.70
N ILE A 97 -11.74 -24.20 10.51
CA ILE A 97 -11.06 -23.75 9.28
C ILE A 97 -11.59 -24.56 8.10
N ALA A 98 -11.72 -25.88 8.24
CA ALA A 98 -12.22 -26.75 7.18
C ALA A 98 -13.66 -26.41 6.79
N GLU A 99 -14.55 -26.27 7.78
CA GLU A 99 -15.95 -25.89 7.58
C GLU A 99 -16.07 -24.52 6.91
N GLY A 100 -15.41 -23.50 7.47
CA GLY A 100 -15.45 -22.14 6.93
C GLY A 100 -14.75 -21.96 5.59
N SER A 101 -13.86 -22.89 5.21
CA SER A 101 -13.18 -22.88 3.92
C SER A 101 -13.75 -23.92 2.92
N HIS A 102 -14.90 -24.52 3.24
CA HIS A 102 -15.60 -25.50 2.40
C HIS A 102 -14.73 -26.69 1.94
N MET A 103 -13.96 -27.28 2.87
CA MET A 103 -13.15 -28.47 2.63
C MET A 103 -13.26 -29.48 3.79
N SER A 104 -12.76 -30.70 3.61
CA SER A 104 -12.76 -31.69 4.69
C SER A 104 -11.68 -31.38 5.74
N ARG A 105 -11.92 -31.79 6.99
CA ARG A 105 -10.93 -31.68 8.08
C ARG A 105 -9.59 -32.35 7.73
N GLN A 106 -9.63 -33.50 7.06
CA GLN A 106 -8.43 -34.22 6.62
C GLN A 106 -7.67 -33.42 5.55
N GLN A 107 -8.37 -32.78 4.61
CA GLN A 107 -7.76 -31.89 3.62
C GLN A 107 -7.10 -30.69 4.29
N CYS A 108 -7.78 -30.05 5.25
CA CYS A 108 -7.24 -28.94 6.02
C CYS A 108 -5.96 -29.35 6.77
N SER A 109 -5.99 -30.49 7.47
CA SER A 109 -4.83 -31.02 8.19
C SER A 109 -3.64 -31.30 7.26
N ALA A 110 -3.87 -31.95 6.12
CA ALA A 110 -2.80 -32.27 5.16
C ALA A 110 -2.19 -31.02 4.51
N LEU A 111 -2.99 -29.97 4.27
CA LEU A 111 -2.49 -28.69 3.78
C LEU A 111 -1.63 -27.97 4.82
N LEU A 112 -2.05 -27.97 6.09
CA LEU A 112 -1.34 -27.32 7.18
C LEU A 112 -0.04 -28.04 7.56
N ALA A 113 0.01 -29.36 7.41
CA ALA A 113 1.22 -30.16 7.59
C ALA A 113 2.21 -30.02 6.42
N GLY A 114 1.78 -29.43 5.29
CA GLY A 114 2.60 -29.37 4.07
C GLY A 114 2.67 -30.68 3.30
N GLU A 115 1.88 -31.69 3.66
CA GLU A 115 1.79 -32.99 2.99
C GLU A 115 1.04 -32.90 1.65
N ARG A 116 0.23 -31.84 1.48
CA ARG A 116 -0.57 -31.60 0.29
C ARG A 116 -0.34 -30.20 -0.27
N ARG A 117 -0.26 -30.11 -1.60
CA ARG A 117 -0.27 -28.82 -2.30
C ARG A 117 -1.66 -28.17 -2.31
N PRO A 118 -1.77 -26.89 -1.94
CA PRO A 118 -3.01 -26.15 -2.04
C PRO A 118 -3.36 -25.89 -3.51
N THR A 119 -4.66 -25.98 -3.83
CA THR A 119 -5.19 -25.53 -5.11
C THR A 119 -5.59 -24.06 -5.01
N ALA A 120 -5.78 -23.39 -6.15
CA ALA A 120 -6.30 -22.02 -6.19
C ALA A 120 -7.63 -21.89 -5.42
N ARG A 121 -8.50 -22.91 -5.50
CA ARG A 121 -9.76 -22.95 -4.75
C ARG A 121 -9.55 -23.01 -3.24
N HIS A 122 -8.59 -23.82 -2.77
CA HIS A 122 -8.25 -23.85 -1.34
C HIS A 122 -7.75 -22.49 -0.86
N GLN A 123 -6.84 -21.88 -1.62
CA GLN A 123 -6.26 -20.56 -1.28
C GLN A 123 -7.35 -19.50 -1.20
N PHE A 124 -8.22 -19.41 -2.20
CA PHE A 124 -9.33 -18.46 -2.22
C PHE A 124 -10.25 -18.58 -0.99
N HIS A 125 -10.67 -19.81 -0.65
CA HIS A 125 -11.55 -20.00 0.50
C HIS A 125 -10.85 -19.73 1.84
N LEU A 126 -9.57 -20.09 1.97
CA LEU A 126 -8.79 -19.80 3.17
C LEU A 126 -8.57 -18.29 3.33
N GLU A 127 -8.25 -17.57 2.25
CA GLU A 127 -8.08 -16.12 2.26
C GLU A 127 -9.37 -15.42 2.71
N ARG A 128 -10.52 -15.84 2.15
CA ARG A 128 -11.84 -15.34 2.55
C ARG A 128 -12.17 -15.68 4.00
N PHE A 129 -11.88 -16.89 4.46
CA PHE A 129 -12.13 -17.32 5.84
C PHE A 129 -11.36 -16.46 6.86
N PHE A 130 -10.09 -16.19 6.60
CA PHE A 130 -9.26 -15.34 7.46
C PHE A 130 -9.43 -13.84 7.23
N GLY A 131 -10.26 -13.44 6.25
CA GLY A 131 -10.51 -12.05 5.90
C GLY A 131 -9.26 -11.33 5.39
N VAL A 132 -8.38 -12.04 4.66
CA VAL A 132 -7.18 -11.45 4.07
C VAL A 132 -7.36 -11.18 2.58
N PRO A 133 -6.62 -10.23 1.99
CA PRO A 133 -6.75 -9.90 0.57
C PRO A 133 -6.42 -11.07 -0.35
N ASP A 134 -7.07 -11.07 -1.52
CA ASP A 134 -6.86 -12.08 -2.54
C ASP A 134 -5.38 -12.18 -2.95
N GLY A 135 -4.89 -13.41 -3.01
CA GLY A 135 -3.52 -13.73 -3.33
C GLY A 135 -2.53 -13.52 -2.18
N PHE A 136 -2.97 -13.25 -0.95
CA PHE A 136 -2.10 -13.25 0.22
C PHE A 136 -1.31 -14.57 0.35
N LEU A 137 -1.92 -15.73 0.08
CA LEU A 137 -1.27 -17.03 0.20
C LEU A 137 -0.40 -17.39 -1.01
N THR A 138 -0.61 -16.75 -2.17
CA THR A 138 0.10 -17.07 -3.42
C THR A 138 1.20 -16.10 -3.78
N ALA A 139 1.07 -14.83 -3.37
CA ALA A 139 1.97 -13.73 -3.72
C ALA A 139 3.44 -14.09 -3.50
N THR A 140 4.33 -13.55 -4.32
CA THR A 140 5.77 -13.65 -4.06
C THR A 140 6.12 -12.93 -2.76
N ASP A 141 7.33 -13.15 -2.24
CA ASP A 141 7.76 -12.42 -1.04
C ASP A 141 7.89 -10.91 -1.32
N ALA A 142 8.37 -10.53 -2.51
CA ALA A 142 8.43 -9.14 -2.95
C ALA A 142 7.04 -8.50 -3.07
N ASP A 143 6.08 -9.19 -3.71
CA ASP A 143 4.72 -8.67 -3.88
C ASP A 143 3.98 -8.52 -2.56
N ALA A 144 4.13 -9.48 -1.64
CA ALA A 144 3.48 -9.42 -0.34
C ALA A 144 4.01 -8.26 0.50
N LEU A 145 5.33 -8.05 0.50
CA LEU A 145 5.93 -6.90 1.16
C LEU A 145 5.50 -5.59 0.50
N ARG A 146 5.53 -5.51 -0.84
CA ARG A 146 5.06 -4.35 -1.61
C ARG A 146 3.65 -3.95 -1.21
N ARG A 147 2.70 -4.89 -1.16
CA ARG A 147 1.31 -4.62 -0.76
C ARG A 147 1.23 -4.05 0.66
N CYS A 148 1.98 -4.63 1.60
CA CYS A 148 2.04 -4.15 2.97
C CYS A 148 2.59 -2.71 3.07
N LEU A 149 3.65 -2.38 2.32
CA LEU A 149 4.22 -1.03 2.29
C LEU A 149 3.26 -0.01 1.66
N LEU A 150 2.52 -0.39 0.62
CA LEU A 150 1.52 0.48 -0.01
C LEU A 150 0.35 0.80 0.94
N ASP A 151 -0.08 -0.16 1.76
CA ASP A 151 -1.14 0.08 2.77
C ASP A 151 -0.67 1.08 3.84
N ILE A 152 0.60 1.00 4.25
CA ILE A 152 1.21 1.98 5.16
C ILE A 152 1.29 3.35 4.48
N GLU A 153 1.69 3.39 3.20
CA GLU A 153 1.83 4.64 2.43
C GLU A 153 0.49 5.37 2.33
N LEU A 154 -0.58 4.63 2.01
CA LEU A 154 -1.94 5.16 1.99
C LEU A 154 -2.38 5.70 3.35
N SER A 155 -1.98 5.04 4.44
CA SER A 155 -2.32 5.47 5.80
C SER A 155 -1.62 6.78 6.18
N LEU A 156 -0.32 6.91 5.90
CA LEU A 156 0.43 8.15 6.14
C LEU A 156 -0.09 9.30 5.26
N LEU A 157 -0.43 9.04 4.00
CA LEU A 157 -1.00 10.06 3.13
C LEU A 157 -2.34 10.58 3.65
N ARG A 158 -3.21 9.69 4.18
CA ARG A 158 -4.48 10.10 4.82
C ARG A 158 -4.23 11.01 6.01
N GLU A 159 -3.29 10.66 6.88
CA GLU A 159 -2.92 11.49 8.04
C GLU A 159 -2.40 12.87 7.60
N LEU A 160 -1.55 12.90 6.57
CA LEU A 160 -1.03 14.16 6.01
C LEU A 160 -2.17 15.06 5.51
N PHE A 161 -3.16 14.49 4.81
CA PHE A 161 -4.31 15.25 4.35
C PHE A 161 -5.14 15.81 5.51
N GLU A 162 -5.29 15.04 6.59
CA GLU A 162 -6.00 15.49 7.78
C GLU A 162 -5.25 16.63 8.49
N GLN A 163 -3.92 16.56 8.61
CA GLN A 163 -3.11 17.65 9.17
C GLN A 163 -3.19 18.93 8.34
N ILE A 164 -3.09 18.81 7.01
CA ILE A 164 -3.21 19.96 6.10
C ILE A 164 -4.61 20.60 6.20
N ALA A 165 -5.66 19.78 6.19
CA ALA A 165 -7.04 20.26 6.32
C ALA A 165 -7.26 20.98 7.65
N THR A 166 -6.76 20.40 8.75
CA THR A 166 -6.84 20.99 10.10
C THR A 166 -6.10 22.33 10.17
N ARG A 167 -4.90 22.42 9.61
CA ARG A 167 -4.12 23.66 9.57
C ARG A 167 -4.83 24.74 8.75
N ALA A 168 -5.34 24.40 7.57
CA ALA A 168 -6.09 25.33 6.74
C ALA A 168 -7.37 25.84 7.43
N ALA A 169 -8.05 24.99 8.21
CA ALA A 169 -9.19 25.39 9.02
C ALA A 169 -8.80 26.33 10.17
N ALA A 170 -7.65 26.10 10.81
CA ALA A 170 -7.12 26.97 11.86
C ALA A 170 -6.71 28.35 11.33
N GLU A 171 -6.13 28.40 10.13
CA GLU A 171 -5.74 29.64 9.43
C GLU A 171 -6.97 30.42 8.92
N ASN A 172 -8.06 29.73 8.55
CA ASN A 172 -9.34 30.34 8.13
C ASN A 172 -10.33 30.63 9.28
N ARG A 173 -9.85 30.76 10.53
CA ARG A 173 -10.72 31.14 11.66
C ARG A 173 -11.35 32.51 11.37
N PRO A 174 -12.69 32.65 11.35
CA PRO A 174 -13.33 33.84 10.81
C PRO A 174 -13.03 35.06 11.70
N THR A 175 -12.17 35.95 11.20
CA THR A 175 -12.13 37.35 11.60
C THR A 175 -12.90 38.08 10.51
N THR A 176 -14.14 38.49 10.82
CA THR A 176 -15.04 39.36 10.04
C THR A 176 -14.83 39.41 8.51
N ALA A 177 -15.69 38.68 7.80
CA ALA A 177 -16.18 38.94 6.44
C ALA A 177 -15.15 39.30 5.34
N GLU A 178 -14.50 38.28 4.77
CA GLU A 178 -14.18 38.24 3.34
C GLU A 178 -14.25 36.79 2.84
N LYS A 179 -14.86 36.57 1.67
CA LYS A 179 -15.02 35.23 1.06
C LYS A 179 -13.67 34.53 0.96
N PRO A 180 -13.48 33.29 1.45
CA PRO A 180 -12.23 32.58 1.24
C PRO A 180 -12.02 32.36 -0.27
N SER A 181 -10.97 32.96 -0.83
CA SER A 181 -10.57 32.75 -2.22
C SER A 181 -10.06 31.32 -2.37
N SER A 182 -10.67 30.56 -3.28
CA SER A 182 -10.31 29.18 -3.60
C SER A 182 -8.79 29.00 -3.83
N PRO A 183 -8.17 27.92 -3.31
CA PRO A 183 -6.73 27.69 -3.48
C PRO A 183 -6.36 27.60 -4.96
N ALA A 184 -5.26 28.26 -5.32
CA ALA A 184 -4.72 28.22 -6.68
C ALA A 184 -4.21 26.81 -6.99
N LEU A 185 -4.64 26.25 -8.12
CA LEU A 185 -4.18 24.95 -8.59
C LEU A 185 -3.10 25.16 -9.67
N PRO A 186 -2.08 24.29 -9.73
CA PRO A 186 -1.13 24.26 -10.84
C PRO A 186 -1.85 24.09 -12.18
N ALA A 187 -1.17 24.36 -13.30
CA ALA A 187 -1.73 24.09 -14.63
C ALA A 187 -2.09 22.59 -14.78
N PRO A 188 -3.17 22.21 -15.49
CA PRO A 188 -3.64 20.83 -15.61
C PRO A 188 -2.55 19.80 -15.97
N ALA A 189 -1.67 20.14 -16.93
CA ALA A 189 -0.54 19.31 -17.32
C ALA A 189 0.47 19.07 -16.19
N GLU A 190 0.70 20.07 -15.33
CA GLU A 190 1.58 19.95 -14.17
C GLU A 190 0.96 19.07 -13.08
N ARG A 191 -0.37 19.07 -12.96
CA ARG A 191 -1.08 18.17 -12.04
C ARG A 191 -0.85 16.71 -12.42
N ARG A 192 -1.02 16.42 -13.71
CA ARG A 192 -0.77 15.12 -14.32
C ARG A 192 0.69 14.69 -14.13
N ARG A 193 1.64 15.59 -14.44
CA ARG A 193 3.08 15.33 -14.29
C ARG A 193 3.43 14.93 -12.86
N ARG A 194 2.90 15.66 -11.86
CA ARG A 194 3.16 15.35 -10.44
C ARG A 194 2.58 14.01 -10.01
N ARG A 195 1.37 13.68 -10.46
CA ARG A 195 0.76 12.37 -10.21
C ARG A 195 1.60 11.24 -10.84
N GLU A 196 2.01 11.41 -12.09
CA GLU A 196 2.80 10.42 -12.84
C GLU A 196 4.21 10.26 -12.26
N ALA A 197 4.83 11.34 -11.77
CA ALA A 197 6.14 11.29 -11.11
C ALA A 197 6.14 10.40 -9.85
N LEU A 198 4.99 10.22 -9.21
CA LEU A 198 4.81 9.31 -8.08
C LEU A 198 4.35 7.89 -8.48
N GLY A 199 4.18 7.60 -9.77
CA GLY A 199 3.66 6.32 -10.26
C GLY A 199 2.18 6.07 -9.93
N LEU A 200 1.42 7.13 -9.63
CA LEU A 200 0.03 7.02 -9.18
C LEU A 200 -0.93 7.10 -10.37
N ARG A 201 -2.00 6.29 -10.35
CA ARG A 201 -3.05 6.32 -11.38
C ARG A 201 -4.13 7.34 -10.98
N PRO A 202 -4.93 7.86 -11.94
CA PRO A 202 -6.04 8.76 -11.63
C PRO A 202 -7.01 8.18 -10.59
N ALA A 203 -7.22 6.85 -10.59
CA ALA A 203 -8.07 6.16 -9.62
C ALA A 203 -7.53 6.22 -8.19
N ASP A 204 -6.21 6.20 -8.01
CA ASP A 204 -5.57 6.24 -6.70
C ASP A 204 -5.74 7.66 -6.09
N VAL A 205 -5.63 8.70 -6.93
CA VAL A 205 -5.92 10.09 -6.55
C VAL A 205 -7.40 10.28 -6.24
N ALA A 206 -8.27 9.76 -7.10
CA ALA A 206 -9.72 9.86 -6.95
C ALA A 206 -10.21 9.25 -5.63
N ALA A 207 -9.71 8.05 -5.29
CA ALA A 207 -9.98 7.41 -4.01
C ALA A 207 -9.50 8.24 -2.82
N SER A 208 -8.37 8.96 -2.96
CA SER A 208 -7.82 9.80 -1.89
C SER A 208 -8.55 11.13 -1.69
N VAL A 209 -9.09 11.73 -2.76
CA VAL A 209 -9.85 13.00 -2.66
C VAL A 209 -11.37 12.80 -2.54
N GLY A 210 -11.86 11.57 -2.78
CA GLY A 210 -13.26 11.17 -2.64
C GLY A 210 -14.12 11.40 -3.89
N VAL A 211 -13.54 11.22 -5.08
CA VAL A 211 -14.24 11.39 -6.38
C VAL A 211 -14.05 10.19 -7.30
N ASP A 212 -14.61 10.25 -8.51
CA ASP A 212 -14.37 9.27 -9.56
C ASP A 212 -13.05 9.53 -10.32
N ALA A 213 -12.40 8.46 -10.80
CA ALA A 213 -11.18 8.54 -11.60
C ALA A 213 -11.35 9.37 -12.88
N GLU A 214 -12.55 9.41 -13.46
CA GLU A 214 -12.90 10.22 -14.61
C GLU A 214 -12.91 11.73 -14.28
N GLU A 215 -13.31 12.11 -13.06
CA GLU A 215 -13.25 13.50 -12.62
C GLU A 215 -11.81 13.99 -12.51
N VAL A 216 -10.92 13.17 -11.96
CA VAL A 216 -9.49 13.49 -11.89
C VAL A 216 -8.89 13.65 -13.29
N ARG A 217 -9.23 12.77 -14.25
CA ARG A 217 -8.78 12.92 -15.65
C ARG A 217 -9.30 14.21 -16.27
N ALA A 218 -10.56 14.55 -16.03
CA ALA A 218 -11.14 15.79 -16.52
C ALA A 218 -10.43 17.04 -15.95
N TRP A 219 -9.92 16.99 -14.71
CA TRP A 219 -9.15 18.07 -14.11
C TRP A 219 -7.72 18.19 -14.63
N GLU A 220 -7.10 17.06 -14.96
CA GLU A 220 -5.75 16.98 -15.51
C GLU A 220 -5.70 17.35 -17.01
N GLU A 221 -6.82 17.15 -17.72
CA GLU A 221 -7.02 17.58 -19.11
C GLU A 221 -7.54 19.03 -19.19
N GLY A 222 -7.85 19.67 -18.06
CA GLY A 222 -8.37 21.03 -18.01
C GLY A 222 -9.82 21.18 -18.49
N ARG A 223 -10.55 20.07 -18.70
CA ARG A 223 -11.96 20.07 -19.09
C ARG A 223 -12.89 20.54 -17.97
N ARG A 224 -12.46 20.36 -16.72
CA ARG A 224 -13.20 20.77 -15.52
C ARG A 224 -12.22 21.18 -14.43
N GLU A 225 -12.62 22.04 -13.52
CA GLU A 225 -11.85 22.38 -12.32
C GLU A 225 -12.57 21.80 -11.09
N PRO A 226 -11.86 21.26 -10.10
CA PRO A 226 -12.49 20.90 -8.85
C PRO A 226 -12.88 22.17 -8.10
N ASP A 227 -13.98 22.09 -7.37
CA ASP A 227 -14.56 23.16 -6.59
C ASP A 227 -14.65 22.80 -5.09
N GLY A 228 -14.97 23.80 -4.28
CA GLY A 228 -15.22 23.65 -2.84
C GLY A 228 -14.16 22.85 -2.10
N THR A 229 -14.61 21.90 -1.28
CA THR A 229 -13.76 21.04 -0.44
C THR A 229 -12.91 20.07 -1.26
N VAL A 230 -13.39 19.65 -2.44
CA VAL A 230 -12.66 18.75 -3.35
C VAL A 230 -11.44 19.47 -3.93
N ARG A 231 -11.58 20.75 -4.29
CA ARG A 231 -10.47 21.60 -4.74
C ARG A 231 -9.36 21.73 -3.72
N VAL A 232 -9.73 21.94 -2.45
CA VAL A 232 -8.77 22.05 -1.35
C VAL A 232 -7.99 20.75 -1.18
N ARG A 233 -8.69 19.60 -1.19
CA ARG A 233 -8.05 18.27 -1.09
C ARG A 233 -7.13 17.98 -2.26
N TYR A 234 -7.56 18.31 -3.47
CA TYR A 234 -6.76 18.11 -4.68
C TYR A 234 -5.54 19.04 -4.75
N ALA A 235 -5.66 20.29 -4.31
CA ALA A 235 -4.53 21.22 -4.20
C ALA A 235 -3.48 20.72 -3.20
N ALA A 236 -3.93 20.25 -2.03
CA ALA A 236 -3.05 19.68 -1.01
C ALA A 236 -2.31 18.43 -1.52
N TYR A 237 -3.03 17.54 -2.22
CA TYR A 237 -2.45 16.37 -2.89
C TYR A 237 -1.33 16.76 -3.86
N LEU A 238 -1.55 17.75 -4.72
CA LEU A 238 -0.55 18.20 -5.68
C LEU A 238 0.66 18.90 -5.06
N ASN A 239 0.48 19.52 -3.89
CA ASN A 239 1.57 20.15 -3.16
C ASN A 239 2.45 19.13 -2.45
N ALA A 240 1.84 18.13 -1.79
CA ALA A 240 2.57 17.01 -1.21
C ALA A 240 3.33 16.23 -2.29
N ALA A 241 2.70 16.01 -3.44
CA ALA A 241 3.35 15.35 -4.57
C ALA A 241 4.53 16.14 -5.14
N SER A 242 4.45 17.47 -5.16
CA SER A 242 5.55 18.33 -5.58
C SER A 242 6.74 18.29 -4.63
N GLY A 243 6.49 18.22 -3.33
CA GLY A 243 7.54 18.12 -2.32
C GLY A 243 8.30 16.80 -2.41
N LEU A 244 7.60 15.71 -2.74
CA LEU A 244 8.20 14.39 -2.95
C LEU A 244 8.99 14.32 -4.27
N ALA A 245 8.46 14.87 -5.36
CA ALA A 245 9.13 14.88 -6.66
C ALA A 245 10.45 15.68 -6.65
N GLY A 246 10.49 16.80 -5.92
CA GLY A 246 11.71 17.60 -5.77
C GLY A 246 12.82 16.89 -4.96
N LEU A 247 12.48 15.87 -4.18
CA LEU A 247 13.45 15.06 -3.44
C LEU A 247 14.01 13.90 -4.29
N THR A 248 13.24 13.42 -5.27
CA THR A 248 13.68 12.35 -6.18
C THR A 248 14.50 12.86 -7.37
N GLU A 249 14.38 14.13 -7.76
CA GLU A 249 15.21 14.75 -8.82
C GLU A 249 16.58 15.26 -8.30
N ALA A 250 16.81 15.25 -6.98
CA ALA A 250 18.04 15.74 -6.35
C ALA A 250 19.08 14.64 -6.04
N GLN A 251 18.92 13.43 -6.59
CA GLN A 251 19.85 12.30 -6.48
C GLN A 251 20.49 11.99 -7.83
#